data_AF-A0A4R4QIT5-F1
#
_entry.id   AF-A0A4R4QIT5-F1
#
_cell.length_a   1.000
_cell.length_b   1.000
_cell.length_c   1.000
_cell.angle_alpha   90.00
_cell.angle_beta   90.00
_cell.angle_gamma   90.00
#
_symmetry.space_group_name_H-M   'P 1'
#
loop_
_entity.id
_entity.type
_entity.pdbx_description
1 polymer ?
#
loop_
_entity_poly.entity_id
_entity_poly.type
_entity_poly.pdbx_seq_one_letter_code
_entity_poly.pdbx_strand_id
1 'polypeptide(L)'
;MARSGRRRVEPPARDPGRAGRDTVRRAARRSIGVNGAEALVETLRLAGLQVCFTNPGSSELELLAAGLSSELHTVLCLEEGIATGAADGFARMSGVPAATLLHQGPGLANGLANLHNAKRALSPVVNLVGASATTHHELDGPLECDIEILAGPMSGWVRTVRDARLITADTRAAIVAAHLPTPGVATLIVPSDLAAAPSGGAVWDAPGLRLPAPSSNGVDELIPLLHNGSGDDVTVLLGGTALDRHGLSVAAQVCRTLGWRPVAEAFPRLLAGGPDSLFLTRLAADPAVARRQLAGTRHLVLAGARLPVTAFAQQGAPGTLAPADCRIWSLAAPNEDATAALLQLADASRRSSSQYDAPTRSARRPPLALPTVAKPLTTELLATVVAMMLPENAVVVDETNSSGPEFAAALREAPPHDLLTGCGFAIGQGLPLAVGAAIAVPDRRVVCLESDGSAMYALAAFWSQAHEDLNVTTIILNNRGYGILRRIAPAPTTGFFDLSAPEIDYVSVAAGLGVPGARVRTTAELRTQLGRALTHPGPYLIDAELLTIS
;
A
#
# COMPACT_ATOMS: atom_id res chain seq x y z
N MET A 1 -61.82 20.17 -8.70
CA MET A 1 -62.27 18.78 -8.94
C MET A 1 -61.10 18.07 -9.63
N ALA A 2 -60.55 16.92 -9.23
CA ALA A 2 -60.94 15.91 -8.27
C ALA A 2 -59.68 15.31 -7.60
N ARG A 3 -59.76 15.04 -6.29
CA ARG A 3 -58.78 14.25 -5.53
C ARG A 3 -59.12 12.76 -5.71
N SER A 4 -58.19 11.92 -6.17
CA SER A 4 -58.33 10.46 -6.11
C SER A 4 -57.31 9.87 -5.13
N GLY A 5 -57.81 9.39 -3.99
CA GLY A 5 -57.02 8.69 -2.97
C GLY A 5 -56.58 7.30 -3.43
N ARG A 6 -55.30 6.99 -3.27
CA ARG A 6 -54.79 5.61 -3.34
C ARG A 6 -54.63 5.09 -1.90
N ARG A 7 -55.41 4.05 -1.57
CA ARG A 7 -55.24 3.24 -0.35
C ARG A 7 -53.89 2.52 -0.43
N ARG A 8 -53.06 2.62 0.63
CA ARG A 8 -51.91 1.74 0.84
C ARG A 8 -52.44 0.32 1.11
N VAL A 9 -51.98 -0.65 0.32
CA VAL A 9 -52.12 -2.07 0.62
C VAL A 9 -50.84 -2.49 1.34
N GLU A 10 -50.94 -2.96 2.57
CA GLU A 10 -49.81 -3.54 3.30
C GLU A 10 -49.44 -4.90 2.68
N PRO A 11 -48.14 -5.22 2.52
CA PRO A 11 -47.73 -6.53 2.03
C PRO A 11 -47.98 -7.61 3.09
N PRO A 12 -48.29 -8.85 2.69
CA PRO A 12 -48.50 -9.93 3.65
C PRO A 12 -47.23 -10.22 4.44
N ALA A 13 -47.41 -10.51 5.73
CA ALA A 13 -46.32 -10.87 6.64
C ALA A 13 -45.47 -12.02 6.04
N ARG A 14 -44.18 -11.76 5.85
CA ARG A 14 -43.22 -12.76 5.37
C ARG A 14 -42.94 -13.74 6.50
N ASP A 15 -43.29 -15.01 6.28
CA ASP A 15 -42.85 -16.13 7.11
C ASP A 15 -41.31 -16.28 7.01
N PRO A 16 -40.55 -16.00 8.08
CA PRO A 16 -39.09 -16.07 8.07
C PRO A 16 -38.58 -17.49 7.75
N GLY A 17 -39.37 -18.52 8.06
CA GLY A 17 -39.02 -19.92 7.87
C GLY A 17 -39.12 -20.40 6.42
N ARG A 18 -39.83 -19.68 5.55
CA ARG A 18 -40.00 -20.03 4.14
C ARG A 18 -38.92 -19.40 3.26
N ALA A 19 -38.53 -18.15 3.55
CA ALA A 19 -37.43 -17.46 2.86
C ALA A 19 -36.08 -18.18 3.05
N GLY A 20 -35.80 -18.69 4.25
CA GLY A 20 -34.59 -19.46 4.55
C GLY A 20 -34.54 -20.85 3.91
N ARG A 21 -35.71 -21.50 3.71
CA ARG A 21 -35.77 -22.80 3.01
C ARG A 21 -35.70 -22.64 1.50
N ASP A 22 -36.24 -21.55 0.95
CA ASP A 22 -36.16 -21.23 -0.47
C ASP A 22 -34.75 -20.79 -0.88
N THR A 23 -34.00 -20.03 -0.06
CA THR A 23 -32.58 -19.72 -0.32
C THR A 23 -31.70 -20.97 -0.26
N VAL A 24 -31.89 -21.85 0.73
CA VAL A 24 -31.14 -23.12 0.83
C VAL A 24 -31.48 -24.07 -0.33
N ARG A 25 -32.74 -24.12 -0.78
CA ARG A 25 -33.13 -24.89 -1.98
C ARG A 25 -32.63 -24.27 -3.29
N ARG A 26 -32.49 -22.95 -3.37
CA ARG A 26 -31.94 -22.24 -4.55
C ARG A 26 -30.42 -22.43 -4.63
N ALA A 27 -29.72 -22.42 -3.49
CA ALA A 27 -28.31 -22.77 -3.38
C ALA A 27 -28.06 -24.25 -3.73
N ALA A 28 -28.89 -25.17 -3.23
CA ALA A 28 -28.80 -26.60 -3.52
C ALA A 28 -29.21 -27.00 -4.96
N ARG A 29 -29.93 -26.13 -5.69
CA ARG A 29 -30.24 -26.33 -7.12
C ARG A 29 -29.20 -25.72 -8.05
N ARG A 30 -28.38 -24.77 -7.58
CA ARG A 30 -27.19 -24.27 -8.30
C ARG A 30 -26.00 -25.22 -8.18
N SER A 31 -25.96 -26.12 -7.19
CA SER A 31 -24.78 -26.96 -6.92
C SER A 31 -24.54 -28.12 -7.92
N ILE A 32 -25.41 -28.30 -8.92
CA ILE A 32 -25.22 -29.28 -10.01
C ILE A 32 -25.06 -28.46 -11.29
N GLY A 33 -23.82 -28.26 -11.73
CA GLY A 33 -23.49 -27.52 -12.96
C GLY A 33 -22.64 -26.26 -12.80
N VAL A 34 -22.14 -25.95 -11.58
CA VAL A 34 -21.18 -24.87 -11.36
C VAL A 34 -19.78 -25.33 -11.77
N ASN A 35 -19.06 -24.55 -12.58
CA ASN A 35 -17.68 -24.84 -12.92
C ASN A 35 -16.70 -24.26 -11.88
N GLY A 36 -15.44 -24.68 -11.94
CA GLY A 36 -14.42 -24.25 -10.98
C GLY A 36 -14.24 -22.73 -10.91
N ALA A 37 -14.30 -22.05 -12.07
CA ALA A 37 -14.20 -20.61 -12.18
C ALA A 37 -15.33 -19.88 -11.42
N GLU A 38 -16.59 -20.28 -11.63
CA GLU A 38 -17.76 -19.75 -10.92
C GLU A 38 -17.65 -19.99 -9.40
N ALA A 39 -17.18 -21.16 -8.98
CA ALA A 39 -16.98 -21.46 -7.56
C ALA A 39 -15.87 -20.61 -6.94
N LEU A 40 -14.79 -20.33 -7.69
CA LEU A 40 -13.72 -19.45 -7.26
C LEU A 40 -14.24 -18.02 -7.07
N VAL A 41 -14.88 -17.43 -8.10
CA VAL A 41 -15.42 -16.06 -8.07
C VAL A 41 -16.41 -15.89 -6.92
N GLU A 42 -17.33 -16.84 -6.76
CA GLU A 42 -18.30 -16.80 -5.66
C GLU A 42 -17.60 -16.89 -4.29
N THR A 43 -16.51 -17.66 -4.18
CA THR A 43 -15.73 -17.74 -2.93
C THR A 43 -15.06 -16.40 -2.61
N LEU A 44 -14.46 -15.72 -3.59
CA LEU A 44 -13.88 -14.37 -3.39
C LEU A 44 -14.97 -13.39 -2.92
N ARG A 45 -16.14 -13.41 -3.57
CA ARG A 45 -17.28 -12.54 -3.24
C ARG A 45 -17.82 -12.80 -1.84
N LEU A 46 -18.00 -14.07 -1.47
CA LEU A 46 -18.44 -14.48 -0.12
C LEU A 46 -17.42 -14.09 0.97
N ALA A 47 -16.13 -13.96 0.61
CA ALA A 47 -15.08 -13.45 1.48
C ALA A 47 -15.19 -11.96 1.80
N GLY A 48 -15.94 -11.22 0.98
CA GLY A 48 -15.94 -9.77 0.97
C GLY A 48 -14.82 -9.12 0.16
N LEU A 49 -14.14 -9.83 -0.75
CA LEU A 49 -13.27 -9.16 -1.72
C LEU A 49 -14.13 -8.32 -2.67
N GLN A 50 -13.66 -7.10 -2.94
CA GLN A 50 -14.44 -6.09 -3.67
C GLN A 50 -13.88 -5.81 -5.07
N VAL A 51 -12.57 -6.01 -5.24
CA VAL A 51 -11.84 -5.58 -6.43
C VAL A 51 -10.93 -6.69 -6.95
N CYS A 52 -10.78 -6.77 -8.26
CA CYS A 52 -9.78 -7.58 -8.94
C CYS A 52 -9.03 -6.73 -9.97
N PHE A 53 -7.72 -6.56 -9.79
CA PHE A 53 -6.86 -5.87 -10.75
C PHE A 53 -6.28 -6.89 -11.73
N THR A 54 -6.39 -6.65 -13.04
CA THR A 54 -6.05 -7.68 -14.02
C THR A 54 -5.47 -7.13 -15.31
N ASN A 55 -4.54 -7.90 -15.88
CA ASN A 55 -4.21 -7.89 -17.30
C ASN A 55 -4.46 -9.33 -17.80
N PRO A 56 -5.66 -9.63 -18.32
CA PRO A 56 -6.07 -11.01 -18.57
C PRO A 56 -5.49 -11.56 -19.88
N GLY A 57 -5.33 -12.88 -19.96
CA GLY A 57 -5.02 -13.59 -21.19
C GLY A 57 -5.93 -14.80 -21.40
N SER A 58 -5.51 -15.73 -22.26
CA SER A 58 -6.35 -16.82 -22.73
C SER A 58 -6.74 -17.83 -21.64
N SER A 59 -5.88 -18.07 -20.65
CA SER A 59 -6.12 -19.04 -19.58
C SER A 59 -7.11 -18.56 -18.52
N GLU A 60 -7.34 -17.26 -18.44
CA GLU A 60 -8.22 -16.64 -17.46
C GLU A 60 -9.63 -16.37 -18.01
N LEU A 61 -9.88 -16.68 -19.29
CA LEU A 61 -11.16 -16.43 -19.95
C LEU A 61 -12.34 -17.10 -19.24
N GLU A 62 -12.13 -18.28 -18.66
CA GLU A 62 -13.16 -18.98 -17.87
C GLU A 62 -13.52 -18.21 -16.60
N LEU A 63 -12.55 -17.56 -15.95
CA LEU A 63 -12.79 -16.71 -14.76
C LEU A 63 -13.53 -15.43 -15.13
N LEU A 64 -13.20 -14.83 -16.27
CA LEU A 64 -13.94 -13.67 -16.79
C LEU A 64 -15.38 -14.05 -17.17
N ALA A 65 -15.55 -15.18 -17.86
CA ALA A 65 -16.87 -15.70 -18.26
C ALA A 65 -17.74 -16.09 -17.06
N ALA A 66 -17.13 -16.55 -15.97
CA ALA A 66 -17.78 -16.89 -14.71
C ALA A 66 -18.31 -15.67 -13.93
N GLY A 67 -18.24 -14.46 -14.49
CA GLY A 67 -18.83 -13.27 -13.91
C GLY A 67 -17.93 -12.54 -12.91
N LEU A 68 -16.61 -12.75 -12.96
CA LEU A 68 -15.66 -11.99 -12.13
C LEU A 68 -15.93 -10.48 -12.21
N SER A 69 -16.19 -9.96 -13.41
CA SER A 69 -16.48 -8.53 -13.62
C SER A 69 -17.89 -8.08 -13.26
N SER A 70 -18.84 -9.01 -13.05
CA SER A 70 -20.17 -8.69 -12.55
C SER A 70 -20.28 -8.78 -11.02
N GLU A 71 -19.40 -9.56 -10.39
CA GLU A 71 -19.43 -9.81 -8.94
C GLU A 71 -18.39 -9.00 -8.17
N LEU A 72 -17.27 -8.64 -8.80
CA LEU A 72 -16.22 -7.78 -8.27
C LEU A 72 -15.99 -6.61 -9.23
N HIS A 73 -15.57 -5.45 -8.72
CA HIS A 73 -15.04 -4.37 -9.56
C HIS A 73 -13.74 -4.85 -10.19
N THR A 74 -13.79 -5.21 -11.48
CA THR A 74 -12.61 -5.67 -12.21
C THR A 74 -11.98 -4.50 -12.93
N VAL A 75 -10.73 -4.20 -12.59
CA VAL A 75 -9.99 -3.03 -13.06
C VAL A 75 -8.93 -3.49 -14.06
N LEU A 76 -9.09 -3.05 -15.31
CA LEU A 76 -8.13 -3.38 -16.37
C LEU A 76 -6.85 -2.54 -16.20
N CYS A 77 -5.73 -3.24 -16.14
CA CYS A 77 -4.39 -2.67 -16.12
C CYS A 77 -3.67 -3.12 -17.39
N LEU A 78 -3.05 -2.20 -18.12
CA LEU A 78 -2.38 -2.52 -19.40
C LEU A 78 -1.04 -3.27 -19.23
N GLU A 79 -0.61 -3.50 -18.00
CA GLU A 79 0.62 -4.21 -17.62
C GLU A 79 0.44 -4.80 -16.20
N GLU A 80 1.01 -5.98 -15.94
CA GLU A 80 0.77 -6.74 -14.71
C GLU A 80 1.37 -6.12 -13.45
N GLY A 81 2.52 -5.45 -13.55
CA GLY A 81 3.10 -4.61 -12.49
C GLY A 81 2.17 -3.48 -12.05
N ILE A 82 1.38 -2.90 -12.96
CA ILE A 82 0.32 -1.95 -12.59
C ILE A 82 -0.77 -2.65 -11.78
N ALA A 83 -1.21 -3.84 -12.21
CA ALA A 83 -2.24 -4.60 -11.49
C ALA A 83 -1.79 -4.96 -10.06
N THR A 84 -0.55 -5.45 -9.90
CA THR A 84 -0.04 -5.86 -8.59
C THR A 84 0.28 -4.67 -7.69
N GLY A 85 0.75 -3.55 -8.24
CA GLY A 85 0.95 -2.32 -7.48
C GLY A 85 -0.37 -1.64 -7.07
N ALA A 86 -1.40 -1.69 -7.92
CA ALA A 86 -2.74 -1.21 -7.58
C ALA A 86 -3.40 -2.08 -6.49
N ALA A 87 -3.27 -3.40 -6.57
CA ALA A 87 -3.75 -4.30 -5.51
C ALA A 87 -3.12 -3.94 -4.14
N ASP A 88 -1.84 -3.63 -4.12
CA ASP A 88 -1.13 -3.17 -2.93
C ASP A 88 -1.73 -1.86 -2.39
N GLY A 89 -1.88 -0.84 -3.24
CA GLY A 89 -2.41 0.47 -2.85
C GLY A 89 -3.83 0.38 -2.30
N PHE A 90 -4.68 -0.41 -2.95
CA PHE A 90 -6.04 -0.67 -2.51
C PHE A 90 -6.06 -1.33 -1.13
N ALA A 91 -5.26 -2.39 -0.94
CA ALA A 91 -5.24 -3.15 0.31
C ALA A 91 -4.73 -2.32 1.50
N ARG A 92 -3.76 -1.43 1.26
CA ARG A 92 -3.26 -0.52 2.31
C ARG A 92 -4.31 0.50 2.76
N MET A 93 -5.08 1.04 1.84
CA MET A 93 -6.06 2.10 2.13
C MET A 93 -7.41 1.58 2.60
N SER A 94 -7.89 0.47 2.05
CA SER A 94 -9.18 -0.12 2.41
C SER A 94 -9.12 -1.00 3.66
N GLY A 95 -7.95 -1.59 3.95
CA GLY A 95 -7.80 -2.64 4.96
C GLY A 95 -8.45 -3.98 4.57
N VAL A 96 -8.94 -4.10 3.34
CA VAL A 96 -9.55 -5.30 2.75
C VAL A 96 -8.60 -5.85 1.67
N PRO A 97 -8.50 -7.17 1.46
CA PRO A 97 -7.65 -7.69 0.40
C PRO A 97 -8.10 -7.24 -0.98
N ALA A 98 -7.10 -7.07 -1.84
CA ALA A 98 -7.30 -7.01 -3.27
C ALA A 98 -6.99 -8.38 -3.90
N ALA A 99 -7.77 -8.75 -4.92
CA ALA A 99 -7.38 -9.81 -5.83
C ALA A 99 -6.55 -9.23 -6.99
N THR A 100 -5.62 -10.02 -7.50
CA THR A 100 -5.07 -9.84 -8.84
C THR A 100 -5.40 -11.05 -9.70
N LEU A 101 -5.46 -10.86 -11.02
CA LEU A 101 -5.59 -11.94 -11.99
C LEU A 101 -4.60 -11.73 -13.12
N LEU A 102 -3.57 -12.58 -13.16
CA LEU A 102 -2.42 -12.49 -14.07
C LEU A 102 -2.34 -13.70 -14.99
N HIS A 103 -1.71 -13.49 -16.15
CA HIS A 103 -1.63 -14.50 -17.20
C HIS A 103 -0.34 -15.34 -17.13
N GLN A 104 -0.45 -16.61 -16.76
CA GLN A 104 0.66 -17.59 -16.79
C GLN A 104 1.93 -17.10 -16.07
N GLY A 105 3.08 -17.72 -16.35
CA GLY A 105 4.37 -17.26 -15.80
C GLY A 105 4.81 -15.90 -16.30
N PRO A 106 4.81 -15.61 -17.62
CA PRO A 106 5.28 -14.32 -18.11
C PRO A 106 4.50 -13.12 -17.55
N GLY A 107 3.17 -13.22 -17.45
CA GLY A 107 2.36 -12.18 -16.82
C GLY A 107 2.65 -12.07 -15.33
N LEU A 108 2.81 -13.20 -14.63
CA LEU A 108 3.28 -13.18 -13.24
C LEU A 108 4.65 -12.48 -13.12
N ALA A 109 5.59 -12.78 -14.02
CA ALA A 109 6.95 -12.24 -14.03
C ALA A 109 6.97 -10.71 -14.13
N ASN A 110 6.15 -10.14 -15.03
CA ASN A 110 5.95 -8.69 -15.16
C ASN A 110 5.47 -8.08 -13.82
N GLY A 111 4.57 -8.76 -13.11
CA GLY A 111 4.01 -8.32 -11.83
C GLY A 111 4.93 -8.46 -10.60
N LEU A 112 6.02 -9.23 -10.66
CA LEU A 112 6.79 -9.64 -9.48
C LEU A 112 7.42 -8.47 -8.70
N ALA A 113 7.86 -7.42 -9.40
CA ALA A 113 8.50 -6.27 -8.75
C ALA A 113 7.56 -5.59 -7.74
N ASN A 114 6.29 -5.41 -8.10
CA ASN A 114 5.30 -4.81 -7.22
C ASN A 114 4.69 -5.81 -6.22
N LEU A 115 4.66 -7.11 -6.52
CA LEU A 115 4.37 -8.14 -5.50
C LEU A 115 5.43 -8.19 -4.40
N HIS A 116 6.71 -7.98 -4.73
CA HIS A 116 7.77 -7.81 -3.74
C HIS A 116 7.47 -6.63 -2.81
N ASN A 117 7.13 -5.46 -3.36
CA ASN A 117 6.76 -4.30 -2.57
C ASN A 117 5.54 -4.58 -1.65
N ALA A 118 4.49 -5.22 -2.18
CA ALA A 118 3.31 -5.62 -1.42
C ALA A 118 3.65 -6.58 -0.27
N LYS A 119 4.50 -7.59 -0.52
CA LYS A 119 5.02 -8.49 0.52
C LYS A 119 5.80 -7.74 1.58
N ARG A 120 6.63 -6.77 1.19
CA ARG A 120 7.40 -5.95 2.14
C ARG A 120 6.51 -5.05 2.99
N ALA A 121 5.40 -4.56 2.42
CA ALA A 121 4.36 -3.77 3.07
C ALA A 121 3.35 -4.59 3.89
N LEU A 122 3.43 -5.92 3.83
CA LEU A 122 2.46 -6.86 4.44
C LEU A 122 1.02 -6.59 3.94
N SER A 123 0.88 -6.25 2.67
CA SER A 123 -0.42 -6.00 2.05
C SER A 123 -1.10 -7.32 1.72
N PRO A 124 -2.36 -7.53 2.15
CA PRO A 124 -3.10 -8.75 1.85
C PRO A 124 -3.50 -8.77 0.36
N VAL A 125 -2.80 -9.57 -0.44
CA VAL A 125 -3.07 -9.73 -1.87
C VAL A 125 -3.34 -11.20 -2.17
N VAL A 126 -4.50 -11.48 -2.78
CA VAL A 126 -4.82 -12.80 -3.32
C VAL A 126 -4.46 -12.80 -4.81
N ASN A 127 -3.29 -13.33 -5.13
CA ASN A 127 -2.75 -13.32 -6.48
C ASN A 127 -3.18 -14.56 -7.26
N LEU A 128 -4.13 -14.41 -8.17
CA LEU A 128 -4.58 -15.48 -9.04
C LEU A 128 -3.73 -15.49 -10.29
N VAL A 129 -3.24 -16.66 -10.68
CA VAL A 129 -2.47 -16.85 -11.90
C VAL A 129 -3.11 -17.98 -12.69
N GLY A 130 -3.63 -17.71 -13.88
CA GLY A 130 -4.14 -18.79 -14.72
C GLY A 130 -2.98 -19.57 -15.33
N ALA A 131 -3.17 -20.89 -15.46
CA ALA A 131 -2.16 -21.82 -15.95
C ALA A 131 -2.68 -22.64 -17.14
N SER A 132 -1.74 -23.21 -17.92
CA SER A 132 -2.03 -24.17 -18.99
C SER A 132 -2.95 -25.27 -18.49
N ALA A 133 -3.72 -25.86 -19.40
CA ALA A 133 -4.50 -27.05 -19.06
C ALA A 133 -3.55 -28.16 -18.56
N THR A 134 -3.96 -28.91 -17.53
CA THR A 134 -3.08 -29.89 -16.88
C THR A 134 -2.52 -30.95 -17.84
N THR A 135 -3.29 -31.30 -18.87
CA THR A 135 -2.91 -32.24 -19.94
C THR A 135 -1.83 -31.73 -20.88
N HIS A 136 -1.55 -30.42 -20.90
CA HIS A 136 -0.58 -29.79 -21.80
C HIS A 136 0.76 -29.48 -21.14
N HIS A 137 0.89 -29.62 -19.81
CA HIS A 137 2.13 -29.29 -19.09
C HIS A 137 3.35 -30.08 -19.60
N GLU A 138 3.20 -31.39 -19.86
CA GLU A 138 4.32 -32.25 -20.32
C GLU A 138 4.77 -31.95 -21.76
N LEU A 139 4.01 -31.13 -22.50
CA LEU A 139 4.30 -30.79 -23.89
C LEU A 139 5.25 -29.59 -24.03
N ASP A 140 5.56 -28.90 -22.91
CA ASP A 140 6.43 -27.71 -22.88
C ASP A 140 5.99 -26.66 -23.91
N GLY A 141 4.72 -26.26 -23.83
CA GLY A 141 4.14 -25.25 -24.71
C GLY A 141 4.85 -23.90 -24.61
N PRO A 142 4.69 -22.98 -25.57
CA PRO A 142 5.46 -21.72 -25.60
C PRO A 142 5.34 -20.80 -24.38
N LEU A 143 4.28 -20.93 -23.59
CA LEU A 143 4.04 -20.16 -22.35
C LEU A 143 4.21 -21.02 -21.09
N GLU A 144 4.60 -22.28 -21.23
CA GLU A 144 4.78 -23.20 -20.13
C GLU A 144 5.97 -22.78 -19.26
N CYS A 145 5.79 -22.85 -17.95
CA CYS A 145 6.77 -22.39 -16.98
C CYS A 145 6.46 -22.92 -15.58
N ASP A 146 7.48 -23.00 -14.73
CA ASP A 146 7.28 -23.31 -13.33
C ASP A 146 6.77 -22.09 -12.56
N ILE A 147 5.45 -21.90 -12.57
CA ILE A 147 4.77 -20.78 -11.89
C ILE A 147 4.93 -20.90 -10.36
N GLU A 148 5.03 -22.12 -9.80
CA GLU A 148 5.21 -22.32 -8.35
C GLU A 148 6.56 -21.76 -7.90
N ILE A 149 7.64 -22.09 -8.61
CA ILE A 149 8.98 -21.54 -8.34
C ILE A 149 9.00 -20.03 -8.55
N LEU A 150 8.37 -19.53 -9.63
CA LEU A 150 8.33 -18.11 -9.93
C LEU A 150 7.59 -17.28 -8.86
N ALA A 151 6.48 -17.80 -8.33
CA ALA A 151 5.66 -17.13 -7.33
C ALA A 151 6.27 -17.15 -5.91
N GLY A 152 7.05 -18.19 -5.59
CA GLY A 152 7.57 -18.46 -4.25
C GLY A 152 8.30 -17.28 -3.59
N PRO A 153 9.28 -16.62 -4.26
CA PRO A 153 10.04 -15.51 -3.68
C PRO A 153 9.18 -14.34 -3.22
N MET A 154 8.08 -14.05 -3.93
CA MET A 154 7.23 -12.88 -3.69
C MET A 154 5.95 -13.20 -2.91
N SER A 155 5.72 -14.48 -2.59
CA SER A 155 4.54 -14.93 -1.84
C SER A 155 4.91 -15.46 -0.45
N GLY A 156 3.98 -15.40 0.50
CA GLY A 156 4.04 -16.14 1.77
C GLY A 156 3.40 -17.53 1.67
N TRP A 157 2.59 -17.72 0.63
CA TRP A 157 1.86 -18.96 0.35
C TRP A 157 1.70 -19.12 -1.16
N VAL A 158 1.92 -20.34 -1.67
CA VAL A 158 1.74 -20.69 -3.08
C VAL A 158 1.03 -22.05 -3.15
N ARG A 159 0.07 -22.19 -4.06
CA ARG A 159 -0.56 -23.47 -4.37
C ARG A 159 -1.05 -23.51 -5.80
N THR A 160 -0.90 -24.65 -6.45
CA THR A 160 -1.59 -24.99 -7.70
C THR A 160 -2.80 -25.86 -7.42
N VAL A 161 -3.95 -25.50 -8.00
CA VAL A 161 -5.15 -26.32 -7.96
C VAL A 161 -4.88 -27.61 -8.74
N ARG A 162 -5.10 -28.77 -8.12
CA ARG A 162 -4.88 -30.09 -8.74
C ARG A 162 -6.15 -30.86 -9.07
N ASP A 163 -7.30 -30.37 -8.58
CA ASP A 163 -8.61 -30.96 -8.78
C ASP A 163 -9.66 -29.86 -8.71
N ALA A 164 -10.55 -29.77 -9.70
CA ALA A 164 -11.62 -28.77 -9.75
C ALA A 164 -12.53 -28.81 -8.51
N ARG A 165 -12.66 -29.96 -7.84
CA ARG A 165 -13.44 -30.11 -6.60
C ARG A 165 -12.78 -29.42 -5.40
N LEU A 166 -11.48 -29.15 -5.45
CA LEU A 166 -10.72 -28.49 -4.39
C LEU A 166 -10.65 -26.96 -4.55
N ILE A 167 -11.01 -26.42 -5.71
CA ILE A 167 -10.81 -24.99 -6.03
C ILE A 167 -11.42 -24.04 -4.98
N THR A 168 -12.61 -24.37 -4.46
CA THR A 168 -13.24 -23.60 -3.38
C THR A 168 -12.42 -23.63 -2.09
N ALA A 169 -11.89 -24.79 -1.71
CA ALA A 169 -11.07 -24.94 -0.50
C ALA A 169 -9.71 -24.25 -0.66
N ASP A 170 -9.10 -24.36 -1.84
CA ASP A 170 -7.82 -23.71 -2.17
C ASP A 170 -7.96 -22.19 -2.23
N THR A 171 -9.06 -21.68 -2.78
CA THR A 171 -9.38 -20.24 -2.78
C THR A 171 -9.54 -19.71 -1.36
N ARG A 172 -10.25 -20.42 -0.48
CA ARG A 172 -10.34 -20.04 0.95
C ARG A 172 -8.98 -20.04 1.62
N ALA A 173 -8.15 -21.06 1.35
CA ALA A 173 -6.82 -21.15 1.91
C ALA A 173 -5.95 -19.96 1.45
N ALA A 174 -6.03 -19.55 0.19
CA ALA A 174 -5.33 -18.38 -0.33
C ALA A 174 -5.78 -17.09 0.37
N ILE A 175 -7.09 -16.88 0.53
CA ILE A 175 -7.64 -15.68 1.20
C ILE A 175 -7.23 -15.62 2.68
N VAL A 176 -7.28 -16.76 3.38
CA VAL A 176 -6.81 -16.86 4.77
C VAL A 176 -5.31 -16.60 4.84
N ALA A 177 -4.51 -17.20 3.96
CA ALA A 177 -3.07 -17.03 3.93
C ALA A 177 -2.62 -15.60 3.60
N ALA A 178 -3.38 -14.87 2.77
CA ALA A 178 -3.12 -13.47 2.49
C ALA A 178 -3.27 -12.58 3.74
N HIS A 179 -4.00 -13.02 4.76
CA HIS A 179 -4.19 -12.30 6.02
C HIS A 179 -3.44 -12.88 7.22
N LEU A 180 -3.30 -14.21 7.30
CA LEU A 180 -2.94 -14.92 8.52
C LEU A 180 -1.97 -16.07 8.25
N PRO A 181 -1.04 -16.38 9.17
CA PRO A 181 -0.70 -15.60 10.37
C PRO A 181 0.10 -14.33 10.06
N THR A 182 0.66 -14.21 8.86
CA THR A 182 1.43 -13.04 8.39
C THR A 182 0.77 -12.49 7.14
N PRO A 183 0.12 -11.30 7.20
CA PRO A 183 -0.46 -10.69 6.02
C PRO A 183 0.56 -10.52 4.90
N GLY A 184 0.12 -10.68 3.67
CA GLY A 184 1.00 -10.58 2.51
C GLY A 184 0.38 -11.17 1.25
N VAL A 185 1.25 -11.51 0.30
CA VAL A 185 0.86 -12.08 -0.99
C VAL A 185 0.64 -13.60 -0.85
N ALA A 186 -0.54 -14.08 -1.24
CA ALA A 186 -0.85 -15.51 -1.41
C ALA A 186 -1.17 -15.78 -2.87
N THR A 187 -0.38 -16.65 -3.53
CA THR A 187 -0.56 -16.97 -4.94
C THR A 187 -1.30 -18.29 -5.12
N LEU A 188 -2.42 -18.25 -5.85
CA LEU A 188 -3.18 -19.43 -6.26
C LEU A 188 -3.10 -19.59 -7.78
N ILE A 189 -2.56 -20.71 -8.21
CA ILE A 189 -2.36 -21.05 -9.62
C ILE A 189 -3.52 -21.94 -10.07
N VAL A 190 -4.19 -21.55 -11.15
CA VAL A 190 -5.46 -22.15 -11.59
C VAL A 190 -5.33 -22.64 -13.04
N PRO A 191 -5.12 -23.96 -13.26
CA PRO A 191 -5.16 -24.54 -14.60
C PRO A 191 -6.51 -24.32 -15.29
N SER A 192 -6.46 -23.93 -16.56
CA SER A 192 -7.67 -23.58 -17.35
C SER A 192 -8.69 -24.72 -17.47
N ASP A 193 -8.26 -25.97 -17.61
CA ASP A 193 -9.14 -27.14 -17.65
C ASP A 193 -9.83 -27.40 -16.30
N LEU A 194 -9.16 -27.11 -15.18
CA LEU A 194 -9.75 -27.21 -13.85
C LEU A 194 -10.69 -26.05 -13.53
N ALA A 195 -10.43 -24.86 -14.08
CA ALA A 195 -11.37 -23.74 -14.02
C ALA A 195 -12.67 -24.05 -14.80
N ALA A 196 -12.56 -24.69 -15.97
CA ALA A 196 -13.71 -25.05 -16.80
C ALA A 196 -14.45 -26.30 -16.30
N ALA A 197 -13.77 -27.21 -15.60
CA ALA A 197 -14.36 -28.47 -15.16
C ALA A 197 -15.47 -28.27 -14.11
N PRO A 198 -16.46 -29.19 -14.06
CA PRO A 198 -17.48 -29.17 -13.01
C PRO A 198 -16.84 -29.22 -11.62
N SER A 199 -17.26 -28.29 -10.76
CA SER A 199 -16.88 -28.26 -9.36
C SER A 199 -18.11 -28.41 -8.46
N GLY A 200 -17.88 -28.40 -7.15
CA GLY A 200 -18.96 -28.14 -6.20
C GLY A 200 -19.32 -26.65 -6.20
N GLY A 201 -20.53 -26.32 -5.75
CA GLY A 201 -20.88 -24.93 -5.44
C GLY A 201 -20.11 -24.42 -4.22
N ALA A 202 -19.81 -23.11 -4.20
CA ALA A 202 -19.15 -22.48 -3.06
C ALA A 202 -20.14 -22.28 -1.90
N VAL A 203 -19.80 -22.78 -0.70
CA VAL A 203 -20.53 -22.49 0.54
C VAL A 203 -19.55 -22.07 1.62
N TRP A 204 -19.40 -20.77 1.83
CA TRP A 204 -18.50 -20.24 2.85
C TRP A 204 -19.25 -19.24 3.75
N ASP A 205 -19.19 -19.49 5.05
CA ASP A 205 -19.47 -18.47 6.06
C ASP A 205 -18.12 -17.84 6.43
N ALA A 206 -17.78 -16.73 5.79
CA ALA A 206 -16.47 -16.12 5.91
C ALA A 206 -16.25 -15.59 7.34
N PRO A 207 -15.23 -16.07 8.07
CA PRO A 207 -14.89 -15.43 9.33
C PRO A 207 -14.47 -13.99 9.03
N GLY A 208 -14.82 -13.06 9.91
CA GLY A 208 -14.31 -11.69 9.80
C GLY A 208 -12.78 -11.71 9.80
N LEU A 209 -12.18 -11.47 8.64
CA LEU A 209 -10.73 -11.47 8.47
C LEU A 209 -10.19 -10.23 9.17
N ARG A 210 -9.50 -10.42 10.29
CA ARG A 210 -8.90 -9.36 11.11
C ARG A 210 -7.43 -9.68 11.31
N LEU A 211 -6.63 -8.64 11.54
CA LEU A 211 -5.26 -8.83 11.96
C LEU A 211 -5.20 -9.68 13.25
N PRO A 212 -4.16 -10.52 13.41
CA PRO A 212 -3.86 -11.18 14.66
C PRO A 212 -3.87 -10.20 15.83
N ALA A 213 -4.50 -10.60 16.94
CA ALA A 213 -4.35 -9.90 18.20
C ALA A 213 -2.87 -9.94 18.65
N PRO A 214 -2.39 -8.89 19.34
CA PRO A 214 -1.01 -8.88 19.82
C PRO A 214 -0.77 -10.00 20.83
N SER A 215 0.42 -10.58 20.81
CA SER A 215 0.82 -11.60 21.79
C SER A 215 0.72 -11.08 23.23
N SER A 216 0.21 -11.91 24.14
CA SER A 216 0.02 -11.54 25.56
C SER A 216 1.32 -11.19 26.27
N ASN A 217 2.45 -11.77 25.84
CA ASN A 217 3.75 -11.59 26.49
C ASN A 217 4.39 -10.23 26.18
N GLY A 218 4.02 -9.57 25.08
CA GLY A 218 4.68 -8.34 24.62
C GLY A 218 4.59 -7.19 25.64
N VAL A 219 3.47 -7.07 26.35
CA VAL A 219 3.30 -6.06 27.41
C VAL A 219 4.00 -6.49 28.70
N ASP A 220 3.91 -7.77 29.06
CA ASP A 220 4.50 -8.32 30.29
C ASP A 220 6.02 -8.19 30.30
N GLU A 221 6.67 -8.39 29.14
CA GLU A 221 8.11 -8.20 28.98
C GLU A 221 8.57 -6.75 29.20
N LEU A 222 7.68 -5.77 28.98
CA LEU A 222 7.99 -4.34 29.13
C LEU A 222 7.71 -3.80 30.54
N ILE A 223 7.09 -4.58 31.43
CA ILE A 223 6.82 -4.17 32.82
C ILE A 223 8.07 -3.60 33.53
N PRO A 224 9.27 -4.20 33.41
CA PRO A 224 10.48 -3.63 34.03
C PRO A 224 10.83 -2.22 33.53
N LEU A 225 10.52 -1.90 32.27
CA LEU A 225 10.75 -0.57 31.69
C LEU A 225 9.75 0.46 32.20
N LEU A 226 8.52 0.05 32.54
CA LEU A 226 7.51 0.95 33.12
C LEU A 226 7.95 1.50 34.48
N HIS A 227 8.78 0.76 35.22
CA HIS A 227 9.23 1.14 36.57
C HIS A 227 10.60 1.82 36.57
N ASN A 228 11.51 1.40 35.67
CA ASN A 228 12.92 1.80 35.72
C ASN A 228 13.42 2.52 34.46
N GLY A 229 12.61 2.60 33.40
CA GLY A 229 13.00 3.29 32.17
C GLY A 229 12.95 4.81 32.35
N SER A 230 14.09 5.48 32.21
CA SER A 230 14.10 6.94 32.04
C SER A 230 13.66 7.30 30.62
N GLY A 231 12.91 8.40 30.45
CA GLY A 231 12.25 8.73 29.18
C GLY A 231 13.21 8.85 27.98
N ASP A 232 14.42 9.36 28.19
CA ASP A 232 15.42 9.52 27.12
C ASP A 232 16.17 8.20 26.79
N ASP A 233 16.09 7.16 27.64
CA ASP A 233 16.73 5.85 27.41
C ASP A 233 15.88 4.90 26.52
N VAL A 234 14.56 5.14 26.43
CA VAL A 234 13.61 4.27 25.74
C VAL A 234 13.12 4.93 24.45
N THR A 235 13.33 4.24 23.32
CA THR A 235 12.76 4.61 22.01
C THR A 235 11.74 3.57 21.58
N VAL A 236 10.57 4.02 21.14
CA VAL A 236 9.53 3.16 20.53
C VAL A 236 9.59 3.34 19.02
N LEU A 237 9.94 2.27 18.30
CA LEU A 237 9.85 2.22 16.86
C LEU A 237 8.46 1.73 16.46
N LEU A 238 7.68 2.62 15.86
CA LEU A 238 6.31 2.43 15.43
C LEU A 238 6.27 2.00 13.95
N GLY A 239 5.48 0.96 13.67
CA GLY A 239 5.17 0.44 12.34
C GLY A 239 3.75 -0.12 12.31
N GLY A 240 3.35 -0.70 11.18
CA GLY A 240 2.04 -1.36 11.07
C GLY A 240 0.85 -0.45 11.41
N THR A 241 -0.13 -0.95 12.17
CA THR A 241 -1.32 -0.19 12.58
C THR A 241 -1.01 0.97 13.54
N ALA A 242 0.14 0.96 14.22
CA ALA A 242 0.54 2.06 15.12
C ALA A 242 0.78 3.40 14.38
N LEU A 243 0.88 3.37 13.05
CA LEU A 243 1.08 4.56 12.21
C LEU A 243 -0.18 5.01 11.45
N ASP A 244 -1.30 4.27 11.54
CA ASP A 244 -2.58 4.80 11.08
C ASP A 244 -3.08 5.93 12.01
N ARG A 245 -4.14 6.64 11.61
CA ARG A 245 -4.63 7.81 12.37
C ARG A 245 -5.00 7.47 13.82
N HIS A 246 -5.61 6.31 14.06
CA HIS A 246 -6.01 5.92 15.41
C HIS A 246 -4.81 5.45 16.22
N GLY A 247 -3.98 4.57 15.64
CA GLY A 247 -2.75 4.07 16.24
C GLY A 247 -1.78 5.17 16.60
N LEU A 248 -1.62 6.17 15.73
CA LEU A 248 -0.75 7.31 15.97
C LEU A 248 -1.22 8.15 17.15
N SER A 249 -2.54 8.35 17.31
CA SER A 249 -3.12 9.04 18.46
C SER A 249 -2.87 8.27 19.76
N VAL A 250 -3.03 6.94 19.76
CA VAL A 250 -2.73 6.08 20.91
C VAL A 250 -1.24 6.11 21.24
N ALA A 251 -0.37 5.99 20.23
CA ALA A 251 1.08 6.06 20.39
C ALA A 251 1.51 7.40 21.00
N ALA A 252 0.94 8.51 20.53
CA ALA A 252 1.20 9.84 21.08
C ALA A 252 0.87 9.91 22.58
N GLN A 253 -0.29 9.35 22.98
CA GLN A 253 -0.71 9.30 24.38
C GLN A 253 0.23 8.45 25.22
N VAL A 254 0.55 7.23 24.76
CA VAL A 254 1.43 6.30 25.48
C VAL A 254 2.83 6.89 25.64
N CYS A 255 3.44 7.35 24.56
CA CYS A 255 4.79 7.92 24.59
C CYS A 255 4.85 9.17 25.46
N ARG A 256 3.82 10.04 25.45
CA ARG A 256 3.76 11.21 26.35
C ARG A 256 3.64 10.79 27.82
N THR A 257 2.81 9.80 28.11
CA THR A 257 2.56 9.33 29.48
C THR A 257 3.78 8.64 30.09
N LEU A 258 4.55 7.94 29.27
CA LEU A 258 5.75 7.21 29.68
C LEU A 258 7.05 8.02 29.53
N GLY A 259 6.98 9.18 28.85
CA GLY A 259 8.15 9.96 28.47
C GLY A 259 9.05 9.29 27.41
N TRP A 260 8.59 8.21 26.76
CA TRP A 260 9.37 7.45 25.78
C TRP A 260 9.46 8.17 24.43
N ARG A 261 10.60 8.06 23.74
CA ARG A 261 10.83 8.71 22.45
C ARG A 261 10.15 7.95 21.30
N PRO A 262 9.17 8.53 20.58
CA PRO A 262 8.53 7.87 19.44
C PRO A 262 9.30 8.11 18.14
N VAL A 263 9.52 7.04 17.41
CA VAL A 263 10.19 7.03 16.10
C VAL A 263 9.37 6.15 15.15
N ALA A 264 9.20 6.55 13.89
CA ALA A 264 8.55 5.71 12.88
C ALA A 264 9.58 5.02 11.99
N GLU A 265 9.20 3.87 11.43
CA GLU A 265 9.94 3.22 10.35
C GLU A 265 10.28 4.20 9.22
N ALA A 266 11.41 3.97 8.54
CA ALA A 266 11.84 4.84 7.46
C ALA A 266 10.88 4.78 6.26
N PHE A 267 10.34 3.60 5.95
CA PHE A 267 9.44 3.37 4.81
C PHE A 267 8.17 2.65 5.28
N PRO A 268 7.31 3.34 6.05
CA PRO A 268 6.12 2.72 6.62
C PRO A 268 5.11 2.41 5.52
N ARG A 269 4.37 1.30 5.67
CA ARG A 269 3.30 0.92 4.74
C ARG A 269 2.24 2.01 4.60
N LEU A 270 1.94 2.68 5.69
CA LEU A 270 0.98 3.76 5.85
C LEU A 270 1.46 4.64 7.02
N LEU A 271 1.35 5.95 6.88
CA LEU A 271 1.60 6.91 7.95
C LEU A 271 0.57 8.03 7.90
N ALA A 272 -0.17 8.25 8.99
CA ALA A 272 -0.96 9.47 9.16
C ALA A 272 -0.01 10.67 9.35
N GLY A 273 0.00 11.58 8.38
CA GLY A 273 0.83 12.77 8.33
C GLY A 273 0.13 14.05 8.78
N GLY A 274 0.88 15.14 8.79
CA GLY A 274 0.42 16.47 9.19
C GLY A 274 0.66 16.77 10.69
N PRO A 275 0.00 17.79 11.27
CA PRO A 275 0.36 18.35 12.57
C PRO A 275 0.28 17.35 13.73
N ASP A 276 -0.63 16.37 13.65
CA ASP A 276 -0.79 15.32 14.66
C ASP A 276 0.40 14.37 14.71
N SER A 277 1.22 14.32 13.66
CA SER A 277 2.45 13.52 13.59
C SER A 277 3.70 14.25 14.08
N LEU A 278 3.61 15.51 14.51
CA LEU A 278 4.79 16.32 14.86
C LEU A 278 5.61 15.78 16.05
N PHE A 279 4.98 15.01 16.93
CA PHE A 279 5.65 14.34 18.06
C PHE A 279 6.60 13.21 17.60
N LEU A 280 6.40 12.69 16.39
CA LEU A 280 7.11 11.57 15.81
C LEU A 280 8.33 12.03 15.01
N THR A 281 9.41 11.26 15.07
CA THR A 281 10.51 11.36 14.11
C THR A 281 10.48 10.17 13.16
N ARG A 282 10.36 10.39 11.85
CA ARG A 282 10.56 9.32 10.86
C ARG A 282 12.06 9.01 10.72
N LEU A 283 12.44 7.74 10.77
CA LEU A 283 13.82 7.35 10.51
C LEU A 283 14.25 7.79 9.11
N ALA A 284 15.47 8.32 9.02
CA ALA A 284 16.05 8.69 7.74
C ALA A 284 16.47 7.44 6.94
N ALA A 285 16.39 7.55 5.62
CA ALA A 285 16.95 6.54 4.72
C ALA A 285 18.49 6.47 4.79
N ASP A 286 19.15 7.62 5.03
CA ASP A 286 20.59 7.71 5.22
C ASP A 286 21.00 7.03 6.55
N PRO A 287 21.85 5.99 6.52
CA PRO A 287 22.23 5.25 7.72
C PRO A 287 22.95 6.10 8.77
N ALA A 288 23.74 7.11 8.38
CA ALA A 288 24.46 7.94 9.34
C ALA A 288 23.50 8.89 10.07
N VAL A 289 22.51 9.44 9.37
CA VAL A 289 21.43 10.23 9.98
C VAL A 289 20.58 9.35 10.90
N ALA A 290 20.17 8.17 10.45
CA ALA A 290 19.36 7.24 11.24
C ALA A 290 20.04 6.80 12.54
N ARG A 291 21.35 6.49 12.49
CA ARG A 291 22.13 6.17 13.70
C ARG A 291 22.20 7.36 14.67
N ARG A 292 22.29 8.60 14.17
CA ARG A 292 22.21 9.79 15.03
C ARG A 292 20.82 9.97 15.64
N GLN A 293 19.75 9.67 14.89
CA GLN A 293 18.37 9.72 15.41
C GLN A 293 18.15 8.69 16.55
N LEU A 294 18.81 7.52 16.46
CA LEU A 294 18.73 6.47 17.48
C LEU A 294 19.82 6.55 18.56
N ALA A 295 20.72 7.52 18.49
CA ALA A 295 21.76 7.71 19.51
C ALA A 295 21.13 7.90 20.90
N GLY A 296 21.80 7.37 21.92
CA GLY A 296 21.35 7.39 23.32
C GLY A 296 20.28 6.34 23.67
N THR A 297 19.74 5.59 22.70
CA THR A 297 18.75 4.53 22.98
C THR A 297 19.42 3.35 23.70
N ARG A 298 18.97 3.05 24.93
CA ARG A 298 19.34 1.81 25.65
C ARG A 298 18.30 0.71 25.49
N HIS A 299 17.05 1.09 25.25
CA HIS A 299 15.93 0.18 25.04
C HIS A 299 15.17 0.59 23.78
N LEU A 300 15.14 -0.30 22.77
CA LEU A 300 14.36 -0.12 21.55
C LEU A 300 13.14 -1.04 21.60
N VAL A 301 11.95 -0.47 21.72
CA VAL A 301 10.67 -1.19 21.72
C VAL A 301 10.10 -1.18 20.30
N LEU A 302 9.89 -2.36 19.73
CA LEU A 302 9.27 -2.53 18.41
C LEU A 302 7.77 -2.71 18.57
N ALA A 303 6.98 -1.82 17.97
CA ALA A 303 5.51 -1.87 17.98
C ALA A 303 4.98 -1.88 16.55
N GLY A 304 4.73 -3.08 16.01
CA GLY A 304 4.35 -3.28 14.61
C GLY A 304 5.48 -3.02 13.62
N ALA A 305 6.72 -2.86 14.10
CA ALA A 305 7.90 -2.50 13.31
C ALA A 305 8.89 -3.65 13.22
N ARG A 306 9.71 -3.65 12.16
CA ARG A 306 10.88 -4.54 12.07
C ARG A 306 12.09 -3.90 12.74
N LEU A 307 13.06 -4.73 13.15
CA LEU A 307 14.36 -4.22 13.58
C LEU A 307 14.95 -3.34 12.45
N PRO A 308 15.33 -2.07 12.73
CA PRO A 308 15.76 -1.16 11.70
C PRO A 308 17.16 -1.57 11.22
N VAL A 309 17.28 -1.83 9.91
CA VAL A 309 18.52 -2.23 9.24
C VAL A 309 18.83 -1.27 8.09
N THR A 310 20.09 -1.21 7.67
CA THR A 310 20.49 -0.45 6.49
C THR A 310 19.96 -1.11 5.21
N ALA A 311 19.54 -0.30 4.23
CA ALA A 311 19.12 -0.81 2.93
C ALA A 311 20.28 -1.47 2.17
N PHE A 312 21.50 -0.94 2.34
CA PHE A 312 22.73 -1.44 1.75
C PHE A 312 23.81 -1.61 2.81
N ALA A 313 24.68 -2.61 2.64
CA ALA A 313 25.83 -2.79 3.51
C ALA A 313 26.84 -1.64 3.34
N GLN A 314 27.42 -1.18 4.44
CA GLN A 314 28.51 -0.20 4.47
C GLN A 314 29.75 -0.89 5.01
N GLN A 315 30.88 -0.81 4.31
CA GLN A 315 32.11 -1.48 4.75
C GLN A 315 32.52 -1.00 6.15
N GLY A 316 32.79 -1.97 7.03
CA GLY A 316 33.22 -1.71 8.41
C GLY A 316 32.11 -1.22 9.36
N ALA A 317 30.85 -1.14 8.93
CA ALA A 317 29.73 -0.70 9.76
C ALA A 317 28.69 -1.82 9.99
N PRO A 318 28.01 -1.85 11.16
CA PRO A 318 26.96 -2.83 11.43
C PRO A 318 25.75 -2.61 10.51
N GLY A 319 25.11 -3.70 10.09
CA GLY A 319 23.88 -3.67 9.29
C GLY A 319 22.65 -3.22 10.07
N THR A 320 22.67 -3.29 11.40
CA THR A 320 21.60 -2.76 12.27
C THR A 320 21.80 -1.26 12.51
N LEU A 321 20.68 -0.54 12.61
CA LEU A 321 20.67 0.90 12.94
C LEU A 321 20.58 1.15 14.45
N ALA A 322 20.13 0.15 15.23
CA ALA A 322 20.11 0.23 16.68
C ALA A 322 21.55 0.31 17.25
N PRO A 323 21.78 1.08 18.34
CA PRO A 323 23.06 1.09 19.03
C PRO A 323 23.49 -0.31 19.49
N ALA A 324 24.79 -0.59 19.54
CA ALA A 324 25.32 -1.93 19.80
C ALA A 324 24.99 -2.45 21.22
N ASP A 325 24.87 -1.55 22.19
CA ASP A 325 24.52 -1.81 23.59
C ASP A 325 23.00 -1.72 23.86
N CYS A 326 22.20 -1.43 22.82
CA CYS A 326 20.75 -1.31 22.94
C CYS A 326 20.09 -2.68 23.08
N ARG A 327 19.25 -2.85 24.12
CA ARG A 327 18.37 -4.01 24.24
C ARG A 327 17.12 -3.82 23.39
N ILE A 328 16.77 -4.84 22.61
CA ILE A 328 15.58 -4.84 21.75
C ILE A 328 14.44 -5.54 22.47
N TRP A 329 13.24 -4.98 22.36
CA TRP A 329 12.00 -5.52 22.93
C TRP A 329 10.91 -5.55 21.85
N SER A 330 10.02 -6.54 21.91
CA SER A 330 8.91 -6.69 20.96
C SER A 330 7.58 -6.48 21.69
N LEU A 331 6.93 -5.34 21.45
CA LEU A 331 5.56 -5.10 21.93
C LEU A 331 4.54 -5.79 21.02
N ALA A 332 4.74 -5.68 19.71
CA ALA A 332 3.91 -6.31 18.68
C ALA A 332 4.74 -6.57 17.43
N ALA A 333 4.57 -7.74 16.84
CA ALA A 333 5.19 -8.09 15.58
C ALA A 333 4.54 -7.30 14.41
N PRO A 334 5.23 -7.14 13.26
CA PRO A 334 4.71 -6.38 12.11
C PRO A 334 3.36 -6.86 11.56
N ASN A 335 3.03 -8.12 11.79
CA ASN A 335 1.78 -8.76 11.38
C ASN A 335 0.67 -8.70 12.43
N GLU A 336 0.92 -8.17 13.62
CA GLU A 336 -0.06 -8.06 14.70
C GLU A 336 -0.68 -6.66 14.76
N ASP A 337 -1.82 -6.53 15.44
CA ASP A 337 -2.41 -5.23 15.75
C ASP A 337 -1.61 -4.47 16.83
N ALA A 338 -0.66 -3.66 16.37
CA ALA A 338 0.19 -2.82 17.20
C ALA A 338 -0.59 -1.74 17.96
N THR A 339 -1.71 -1.24 17.41
CA THR A 339 -2.59 -0.29 18.09
C THR A 339 -3.23 -0.93 19.33
N ALA A 340 -3.72 -2.16 19.20
CA ALA A 340 -4.23 -2.91 20.34
C ALA A 340 -3.13 -3.16 21.39
N ALA A 341 -1.90 -3.44 20.98
CA ALA A 341 -0.78 -3.65 21.91
C ALA A 341 -0.42 -2.38 22.68
N LEU A 342 -0.43 -1.22 22.01
CA LEU A 342 -0.20 0.08 22.65
C LEU A 342 -1.31 0.43 23.64
N LEU A 343 -2.57 0.09 23.36
CA LEU A 343 -3.68 0.25 24.30
C LEU A 343 -3.48 -0.61 25.56
N GLN A 344 -3.10 -1.88 25.39
CA GLN A 344 -2.80 -2.77 26.52
C GLN A 344 -1.62 -2.25 27.36
N LEU A 345 -0.59 -1.70 26.72
CA LEU A 345 0.54 -1.05 27.39
C LEU A 345 0.09 0.20 28.16
N ALA A 346 -0.80 1.01 27.58
CA ALA A 346 -1.38 2.17 28.25
C ALA A 346 -2.11 1.76 29.55
N ASP A 347 -2.90 0.69 29.48
CA ASP A 347 -3.63 0.15 30.63
C ASP A 347 -2.69 -0.44 31.71
N ALA A 348 -1.57 -1.05 31.31
CA ALA A 348 -0.53 -1.52 32.23
C ALA A 348 0.21 -0.37 32.93
N SER A 349 0.51 0.71 32.20
CA SER A 349 1.13 1.92 32.73
C SER A 349 0.27 2.58 33.81
N ARG A 350 -1.04 2.75 33.56
CA ARG A 350 -1.98 3.34 34.53
C ARG A 350 -2.03 2.59 35.86
N ARG A 351 -1.86 1.27 35.83
CA ARG A 351 -1.84 0.40 37.02
C ARG A 351 -0.53 0.49 37.82
N SER A 352 0.55 0.98 37.23
CA SER A 352 1.88 1.00 37.83
C SER A 352 2.26 2.34 38.51
N SER A 353 1.30 3.28 38.67
CA SER A 353 1.42 4.53 39.44
C SER A 353 2.50 5.54 39.02
N SER A 354 3.28 5.28 37.97
CA SER A 354 4.28 6.21 37.44
C SER A 354 3.62 7.10 36.38
N GLN A 355 3.26 8.32 36.79
CA GLN A 355 2.80 9.36 35.88
C GLN A 355 4.01 10.24 35.57
N TYR A 356 4.47 10.24 34.33
CA TYR A 356 5.52 11.16 33.89
C TYR A 356 4.85 12.43 33.36
N ASP A 357 5.04 13.56 34.07
CA ASP A 357 4.69 14.87 33.54
C ASP A 357 5.74 15.28 32.49
N ALA A 358 5.49 14.89 31.24
CA ALA A 358 6.38 15.23 30.14
C ALA A 358 6.33 16.72 29.81
N PRO A 359 7.48 17.41 29.64
CA PRO A 359 7.49 18.69 28.96
C PRO A 359 7.01 18.50 27.52
N THR A 360 6.10 19.37 27.06
CA THR A 360 5.68 19.45 25.66
C THR A 360 6.87 19.81 24.77
N ARG A 361 7.60 18.81 24.27
CA ARG A 361 8.61 18.99 23.21
C ARG A 361 7.90 19.18 21.87
N SER A 362 7.42 20.39 21.64
CA SER A 362 7.17 20.91 20.31
C SER A 362 8.35 21.81 19.97
N ALA A 363 9.39 21.27 19.36
CA ALA A 363 10.33 22.10 18.62
C ALA A 363 9.58 22.63 17.40
N ARG A 364 8.84 23.72 17.59
CA ARG A 364 8.04 24.36 16.54
C ARG A 364 9.05 24.94 15.55
N ARG A 365 9.23 24.29 14.40
CA ARG A 365 9.93 24.92 13.28
C ARG A 365 9.15 26.16 12.85
N PRO A 366 9.81 27.20 12.31
CA PRO A 366 9.07 28.30 11.69
C PRO A 366 8.13 27.70 10.63
N PRO A 367 6.86 28.15 10.58
CA PRO A 367 5.89 27.59 9.65
C PRO A 367 6.39 27.78 8.20
N LEU A 368 6.12 26.78 7.36
CA LEU A 368 6.37 26.91 5.93
C LEU A 368 5.60 28.13 5.39
N ALA A 369 6.27 28.92 4.56
CA ALA A 369 5.67 30.07 3.90
C ALA A 369 5.62 29.80 2.40
N LEU A 370 4.45 29.99 1.80
CA LEU A 370 4.30 29.92 0.35
C LEU A 370 5.20 30.99 -0.30
N PRO A 371 6.11 30.61 -1.22
CA PRO A 371 6.91 31.59 -1.95
C PRO A 371 6.00 32.55 -2.72
N THR A 372 6.07 33.85 -2.40
CA THR A 372 5.27 34.89 -3.04
C THR A 372 5.90 35.40 -4.34
N VAL A 373 7.23 35.26 -4.47
CA VAL A 373 7.99 35.62 -5.67
C VAL A 373 8.18 34.38 -6.54
N ALA A 374 7.96 34.53 -7.85
CA ALA A 374 8.25 33.49 -8.83
C ALA A 374 9.74 33.17 -8.81
N LYS A 375 10.08 31.90 -8.57
CA LYS A 375 11.46 31.39 -8.57
C LYS A 375 11.51 30.10 -9.40
N PRO A 376 12.65 29.78 -10.05
CA PRO A 376 12.88 28.45 -10.60
C PRO A 376 12.62 27.36 -9.55
N LEU A 377 12.07 26.22 -9.97
CA LEU A 377 11.78 25.13 -9.06
C LEU A 377 13.06 24.43 -8.61
N THR A 378 13.38 24.52 -7.33
CA THR A 378 14.27 23.56 -6.66
C THR A 378 13.42 22.50 -5.96
N THR A 379 14.03 21.39 -5.54
CA THR A 379 13.33 20.35 -4.80
C THR A 379 12.67 20.88 -3.53
N GLU A 380 13.34 21.77 -2.78
CA GLU A 380 12.83 22.36 -1.55
C GLU A 380 11.61 23.26 -1.82
N LEU A 381 11.65 24.06 -2.88
CA LEU A 381 10.56 24.94 -3.26
C LEU A 381 9.35 24.16 -3.77
N LEU A 382 9.58 23.10 -4.57
CA LEU A 382 8.53 22.17 -5.01
C LEU A 382 7.86 21.52 -3.80
N ALA A 383 8.63 20.91 -2.91
CA ALA A 383 8.12 20.26 -1.69
C ALA A 383 7.31 21.23 -0.81
N THR A 384 7.81 22.46 -0.63
CA THR A 384 7.13 23.49 0.16
C THR A 384 5.78 23.87 -0.45
N VAL A 385 5.72 24.11 -1.76
CA VAL A 385 4.46 24.49 -2.43
C VAL A 385 3.45 23.35 -2.38
N VAL A 386 3.88 22.12 -2.65
CA VAL A 386 3.00 20.93 -2.62
C VAL A 386 2.45 20.72 -1.22
N ALA A 387 3.28 20.71 -0.18
CA ALA A 387 2.85 20.52 1.21
C ALA A 387 1.82 21.57 1.66
N MET A 388 2.04 22.84 1.29
CA MET A 388 1.15 23.95 1.67
C MET A 388 -0.17 23.98 0.91
N MET A 389 -0.23 23.36 -0.27
CA MET A 389 -1.43 23.30 -1.11
C MET A 389 -2.15 21.95 -1.01
N LEU A 390 -1.59 20.98 -0.28
CA LEU A 390 -2.16 19.65 -0.13
C LEU A 390 -3.58 19.76 0.48
N PRO A 391 -4.60 19.11 -0.13
CA PRO A 391 -5.93 19.08 0.47
C PRO A 391 -5.91 18.39 1.83
N GLU A 392 -6.78 18.83 2.74
CA GLU A 392 -7.04 18.09 3.97
C GLU A 392 -7.61 16.72 3.65
N ASN A 393 -7.18 15.70 4.40
CA ASN A 393 -7.48 14.29 4.20
C ASN A 393 -7.06 13.73 2.84
N ALA A 394 -6.09 14.33 2.16
CA ALA A 394 -5.49 13.72 0.96
C ALA A 394 -4.80 12.38 1.27
N VAL A 395 -4.54 11.59 0.22
CA VAL A 395 -3.57 10.50 0.25
C VAL A 395 -2.36 10.93 -0.55
N VAL A 396 -1.16 10.79 0.00
CA VAL A 396 0.11 11.04 -0.69
C VAL A 396 0.77 9.71 -0.98
N VAL A 397 1.08 9.46 -2.24
CA VAL A 397 1.93 8.33 -2.65
C VAL A 397 3.34 8.86 -2.89
N ASP A 398 4.33 8.36 -2.17
CA ASP A 398 5.72 8.83 -2.19
C ASP A 398 6.65 7.84 -2.89
N GLU A 399 7.05 8.19 -4.12
CA GLU A 399 8.21 7.64 -4.82
C GLU A 399 9.14 8.77 -5.31
N THR A 400 9.44 9.70 -4.39
CA THR A 400 10.25 10.90 -4.67
C THR A 400 11.75 10.65 -4.83
N ASN A 401 12.25 9.49 -4.41
CA ASN A 401 13.64 9.05 -4.52
C ASN A 401 14.68 10.10 -4.06
N SER A 402 15.33 10.79 -5.01
CA SER A 402 16.37 11.80 -4.73
C SER A 402 15.86 13.00 -3.93
N SER A 403 14.55 13.24 -3.98
CA SER A 403 13.83 14.38 -3.37
C SER A 403 13.14 14.03 -2.04
N GLY A 404 13.30 12.79 -1.57
CA GLY A 404 12.62 12.30 -0.37
C GLY A 404 12.90 13.10 0.91
N PRO A 405 14.15 13.53 1.22
CA PRO A 405 14.43 14.31 2.43
C PRO A 405 13.63 15.62 2.50
N GLU A 406 13.54 16.36 1.40
CA GLU A 406 12.85 17.64 1.32
C GLU A 406 11.34 17.47 1.46
N PHE A 407 10.75 16.47 0.79
CA PHE A 407 9.33 16.15 0.91
C PHE A 407 8.97 15.62 2.31
N ALA A 408 9.79 14.75 2.89
CA ALA A 408 9.59 14.27 4.25
C ALA A 408 9.62 15.41 5.27
N ALA A 409 10.45 16.42 5.06
CA ALA A 409 10.49 17.61 5.91
C ALA A 409 9.26 18.50 5.70
N ALA A 410 8.84 18.72 4.45
CA ALA A 410 7.73 19.62 4.14
C ALA A 410 6.36 19.04 4.53
N LEU A 411 6.11 17.75 4.26
CA LEU A 411 4.83 17.09 4.52
C LEU A 411 4.46 17.04 6.02
N ARG A 412 5.44 17.12 6.93
CA ARG A 412 5.16 17.21 8.38
C ARG A 412 4.31 18.42 8.76
N GLU A 413 4.42 19.51 8.00
CA GLU A 413 3.69 20.75 8.22
C GLU A 413 2.47 20.90 7.28
N ALA A 414 2.22 19.92 6.41
CA ALA A 414 1.05 19.90 5.53
C ALA A 414 -0.23 19.62 6.33
N PRO A 415 -1.42 19.93 5.77
CA PRO A 415 -2.69 19.49 6.35
C PRO A 415 -2.74 17.97 6.61
N PRO A 416 -3.60 17.50 7.52
CA PRO A 416 -3.73 16.07 7.80
C PRO A 416 -3.92 15.25 6.51
N HIS A 417 -3.14 14.19 6.34
CA HIS A 417 -3.16 13.32 5.17
C HIS A 417 -2.68 11.91 5.54
N ASP A 418 -2.85 10.95 4.65
CA ASP A 418 -2.18 9.65 4.77
C ASP A 418 -1.04 9.56 3.77
N LEU A 419 0.09 8.99 4.16
CA LEU A 419 1.28 8.81 3.34
C LEU A 419 1.51 7.32 3.08
N LEU A 420 1.62 6.94 1.82
CA LEU A 420 2.03 5.61 1.36
C LEU A 420 3.45 5.68 0.80
N THR A 421 4.31 4.75 1.23
CA THR A 421 5.72 4.70 0.78
C THR A 421 6.06 3.39 0.07
N GLY A 422 7.12 3.38 -0.74
CA GLY A 422 7.67 2.15 -1.33
C GLY A 422 8.40 1.29 -0.28
N CYS A 423 7.75 0.23 0.21
CA CYS A 423 8.29 -0.60 1.30
C CYS A 423 9.38 -1.60 0.87
N GLY A 424 9.50 -1.89 -0.43
CA GLY A 424 10.43 -2.90 -0.95
C GLY A 424 11.55 -2.35 -1.84
N PHE A 425 11.56 -1.05 -2.13
CA PHE A 425 12.52 -0.39 -3.03
C PHE A 425 12.54 -0.88 -4.48
N ALA A 426 11.60 -1.73 -4.90
CA ALA A 426 11.40 -1.97 -6.33
C ALA A 426 10.71 -0.74 -6.91
N ILE A 427 11.42 0.03 -7.73
CA ILE A 427 10.94 1.29 -8.29
C ILE A 427 9.88 1.06 -9.37
N GLY A 428 9.07 2.09 -9.65
CA GLY A 428 7.93 2.02 -10.55
C GLY A 428 6.62 1.65 -9.87
N GLN A 429 6.55 1.78 -8.54
CA GLN A 429 5.37 1.44 -7.75
C GLN A 429 4.39 2.62 -7.63
N GLY A 430 4.85 3.87 -7.65
CA GLY A 430 4.06 5.04 -7.27
C GLY A 430 2.80 5.19 -8.11
N LEU A 431 2.91 5.21 -9.44
CA LEU A 431 1.74 5.29 -10.33
C LEU A 431 0.75 4.12 -10.13
N PRO A 432 1.17 2.84 -10.12
CA PRO A 432 0.28 1.72 -9.75
C PRO A 432 -0.37 1.85 -8.36
N LEU A 433 0.41 2.20 -7.34
CA LEU A 433 -0.07 2.32 -5.96
C LEU A 433 -1.14 3.42 -5.85
N ALA A 434 -0.98 4.50 -6.61
CA ALA A 434 -1.97 5.59 -6.69
C ALA A 434 -3.29 5.14 -7.33
N VAL A 435 -3.27 4.28 -8.35
CA VAL A 435 -4.48 3.67 -8.95
C VAL A 435 -5.27 2.93 -7.88
N GLY A 436 -4.60 2.03 -7.16
CA GLY A 436 -5.20 1.26 -6.08
C GLY A 436 -5.76 2.10 -4.95
N ALA A 437 -4.98 3.08 -4.49
CA ALA A 437 -5.38 3.98 -3.43
C ALA A 437 -6.63 4.79 -3.82
N ALA A 438 -6.69 5.33 -5.04
CA ALA A 438 -7.82 6.13 -5.50
C ALA A 438 -9.11 5.31 -5.59
N ILE A 439 -9.03 4.03 -5.97
CA ILE A 439 -10.18 3.12 -6.01
C ILE A 439 -10.66 2.79 -4.59
N ALA A 440 -9.74 2.63 -3.64
CA ALA A 440 -10.10 2.37 -2.23
C ALA A 440 -10.75 3.58 -1.54
N VAL A 441 -10.39 4.81 -1.93
CA VAL A 441 -10.89 6.04 -1.32
C VAL A 441 -11.33 7.08 -2.37
N PRO A 442 -12.41 6.82 -3.12
CA PRO A 442 -12.81 7.65 -4.27
C PRO A 442 -13.14 9.10 -3.91
N ASP A 443 -13.55 9.35 -2.66
CA ASP A 443 -13.87 10.70 -2.14
C ASP A 443 -12.63 11.51 -1.71
N ARG A 444 -11.44 10.90 -1.72
CA ARG A 444 -10.19 11.53 -1.28
C ARG A 444 -9.32 11.83 -2.50
N ARG A 445 -8.68 13.00 -2.51
CA ARG A 445 -7.69 13.33 -3.53
C ARG A 445 -6.41 12.52 -3.28
N VAL A 446 -5.96 11.78 -4.28
CA VAL A 446 -4.65 11.11 -4.27
C VAL A 446 -3.64 12.02 -4.96
N VAL A 447 -2.53 12.33 -4.28
CA VAL A 447 -1.40 13.08 -4.83
C VAL A 447 -0.22 12.13 -4.96
N CYS A 448 0.14 11.77 -6.19
CA CYS A 448 1.26 10.87 -6.50
C CYS A 448 2.53 11.68 -6.76
N LEU A 449 3.51 11.57 -5.87
CA LEU A 449 4.82 12.19 -5.98
C LEU A 449 5.78 11.19 -6.60
N GLU A 450 6.07 11.36 -7.89
CA GLU A 450 6.73 10.34 -8.70
C GLU A 450 8.03 10.91 -9.29
N SER A 451 9.16 10.23 -9.10
CA SER A 451 10.39 10.64 -9.79
C SER A 451 10.31 10.34 -11.30
N ASP A 452 10.94 11.17 -12.13
CA ASP A 452 11.00 10.98 -13.58
C ASP A 452 11.52 9.59 -13.99
N GLY A 453 12.63 9.16 -13.40
CA GLY A 453 13.20 7.84 -13.68
C GLY A 453 12.25 6.69 -13.33
N SER A 454 11.59 6.74 -12.17
CA SER A 454 10.63 5.70 -11.74
C SER A 454 9.34 5.71 -12.56
N ALA A 455 8.86 6.87 -13.01
CA ALA A 455 7.62 6.99 -13.78
C ALA A 455 7.63 6.10 -15.03
N MET A 456 8.80 5.98 -15.68
CA MET A 456 8.98 5.21 -16.92
C MET A 456 8.66 3.73 -16.79
N TYR A 457 8.71 3.17 -15.58
CA TYR A 457 8.42 1.76 -15.34
C TYR A 457 6.93 1.44 -15.43
N ALA A 458 6.04 2.43 -15.28
CA ALA A 458 4.61 2.21 -15.15
C ALA A 458 3.74 3.31 -15.79
N LEU A 459 4.22 3.97 -16.84
CA LEU A 459 3.49 5.05 -17.53
C LEU A 459 2.08 4.64 -17.96
N ALA A 460 1.90 3.37 -18.36
CA ALA A 460 0.60 2.86 -18.77
C ALA A 460 -0.47 2.91 -17.66
N ALA A 461 -0.08 3.14 -16.40
CA ALA A 461 -1.02 3.38 -15.29
C ALA A 461 -1.87 4.63 -15.52
N PHE A 462 -1.38 5.63 -16.27
CA PHE A 462 -2.18 6.79 -16.66
C PHE A 462 -3.45 6.39 -17.42
N TRP A 463 -3.38 5.35 -18.25
CA TRP A 463 -4.55 4.85 -18.95
C TRP A 463 -5.59 4.30 -17.97
N SER A 464 -5.18 3.50 -16.98
CA SER A 464 -6.10 2.98 -15.95
C SER A 464 -6.68 4.11 -15.10
N GLN A 465 -5.89 5.14 -14.77
CA GLN A 465 -6.38 6.33 -14.08
C GLN A 465 -7.46 7.06 -14.88
N ALA A 466 -7.27 7.23 -16.19
CA ALA A 466 -8.23 7.88 -17.07
C ALA A 466 -9.47 7.02 -17.32
N HIS A 467 -9.29 5.71 -17.51
CA HIS A 467 -10.35 4.76 -17.78
C HIS A 467 -11.34 4.65 -16.60
N GLU A 468 -10.81 4.66 -15.38
CA GLU A 468 -11.59 4.56 -14.15
C GLU A 468 -11.98 5.95 -13.57
N ASP A 469 -11.68 7.05 -14.27
CA ASP A 469 -11.94 8.45 -13.83
C ASP A 469 -11.39 8.77 -12.42
N LEU A 470 -10.17 8.30 -12.13
CA LEU A 470 -9.59 8.38 -10.78
C LEU A 470 -9.10 9.79 -10.46
N ASN A 471 -9.45 10.28 -9.27
CA ASN A 471 -9.02 11.58 -8.74
C ASN A 471 -7.54 11.59 -8.29
N VAL A 472 -6.63 11.31 -9.22
CA VAL A 472 -5.17 11.26 -9.00
C VAL A 472 -4.51 12.50 -9.59
N THR A 473 -3.83 13.29 -8.76
CA THR A 473 -2.90 14.33 -9.22
C THR A 473 -1.48 13.79 -9.16
N THR A 474 -0.89 13.50 -10.30
CA THR A 474 0.50 13.04 -10.40
C THR A 474 1.42 14.23 -10.60
N ILE A 475 2.46 14.34 -9.78
CA ILE A 475 3.51 15.36 -9.89
C ILE A 475 4.81 14.61 -10.18
N ILE A 476 5.34 14.76 -11.40
CA ILE A 476 6.63 14.21 -11.79
C ILE A 476 7.73 15.16 -11.31
N LEU A 477 8.64 14.65 -10.47
CA LEU A 477 9.81 15.39 -9.98
C LEU A 477 10.95 15.26 -10.99
N ASN A 478 10.89 16.05 -12.06
CA ASN A 478 11.71 15.89 -13.24
C ASN A 478 13.07 16.59 -13.10
N ASN A 479 14.08 15.84 -12.70
CA ASN A 479 15.48 16.30 -12.67
C ASN A 479 16.29 15.85 -13.90
N ARG A 480 15.63 15.22 -14.89
CA ARG A 480 16.22 14.65 -16.11
C ARG A 480 17.33 13.64 -15.80
N GLY A 481 17.15 12.81 -14.79
CA GLY A 481 18.21 11.89 -14.39
C GLY A 481 17.92 10.94 -13.23
N TYR A 482 18.78 9.92 -13.10
CA TYR A 482 18.81 9.08 -11.91
C TYR A 482 19.61 9.78 -10.80
N GLY A 483 19.02 10.85 -10.24
CA GLY A 483 19.69 11.75 -9.30
C GLY A 483 20.20 11.06 -8.02
N ILE A 484 19.49 10.04 -7.50
CA ILE A 484 19.94 9.30 -6.33
C ILE A 484 21.23 8.51 -6.63
N LEU A 485 21.34 7.92 -7.82
CA LEU A 485 22.53 7.17 -8.25
C LEU A 485 23.72 8.11 -8.44
N ARG A 486 23.51 9.30 -9.01
CA ARG A 486 24.55 10.35 -9.09
C ARG A 486 25.08 10.73 -7.71
N ARG A 487 24.22 10.83 -6.69
CA ARG A 487 24.59 11.20 -5.31
C ARG A 487 25.41 10.13 -4.59
N ILE A 488 25.15 8.86 -4.85
CA ILE A 488 25.79 7.74 -4.13
C ILE A 488 26.92 7.05 -4.92
N ALA A 489 27.15 7.44 -6.17
CA ALA A 489 28.20 6.86 -6.99
C ALA A 489 29.58 7.10 -6.35
N PRO A 490 30.44 6.07 -6.26
CA PRO A 490 31.77 6.19 -5.66
C PRO A 490 32.76 6.99 -6.53
N ALA A 491 32.44 7.16 -7.81
CA ALA A 491 33.23 7.89 -8.79
C ALA A 491 32.29 8.54 -9.83
N PRO A 492 32.76 9.54 -10.59
CA PRO A 492 31.98 10.12 -11.68
C PRO A 492 31.57 9.06 -12.72
N THR A 493 30.28 9.01 -13.05
CA THR A 493 29.68 8.02 -13.97
C THR A 493 29.19 8.68 -15.27
N THR A 494 29.92 9.67 -15.78
CA THR A 494 29.56 10.54 -16.93
C THR A 494 28.58 9.89 -17.93
N GLY A 495 27.36 10.46 -18.01
CA GLY A 495 26.31 10.07 -18.96
C GLY A 495 25.38 8.93 -18.53
N PHE A 496 25.80 7.99 -17.68
CA PHE A 496 24.99 6.79 -17.36
C PHE A 496 23.69 7.07 -16.61
N PHE A 497 23.62 8.20 -15.91
CA PHE A 497 22.45 8.61 -15.12
C PHE A 497 21.75 9.83 -15.70
N ASP A 498 21.99 10.13 -16.98
CA ASP A 498 21.42 11.27 -17.70
C ASP A 498 20.25 10.83 -18.57
N LEU A 499 19.10 11.47 -18.34
CA LEU A 499 17.85 11.26 -19.07
C LEU A 499 17.46 12.52 -19.85
N SER A 500 18.38 13.48 -20.01
CA SER A 500 18.11 14.74 -20.71
C SER A 500 18.06 14.62 -22.24
N ALA A 501 18.60 13.53 -22.81
CA ALA A 501 18.68 13.31 -24.26
C ALA A 501 18.34 11.84 -24.65
N PRO A 502 17.28 11.61 -25.46
CA PRO A 502 16.26 12.58 -25.86
C PRO A 502 15.45 13.08 -24.65
N GLU A 503 14.88 14.29 -24.75
CA GLU A 503 13.97 14.78 -23.71
C GLU A 503 12.69 13.95 -23.68
N ILE A 504 12.28 13.53 -22.48
CA ILE A 504 11.01 12.85 -22.26
C ILE A 504 9.92 13.90 -22.01
N ASP A 505 8.93 13.96 -22.90
CA ASP A 505 7.76 14.82 -22.75
C ASP A 505 6.63 14.06 -22.03
N TYR A 506 6.66 14.09 -20.69
CA TYR A 506 5.64 13.43 -19.87
C TYR A 506 4.23 13.96 -20.11
N VAL A 507 4.07 15.25 -20.46
CA VAL A 507 2.75 15.83 -20.73
C VAL A 507 2.15 15.20 -21.98
N SER A 508 2.94 15.10 -23.06
CA SER A 508 2.50 14.43 -24.29
C SER A 508 2.23 12.94 -24.09
N VAL A 509 3.07 12.25 -23.31
CA VAL A 509 2.88 10.83 -22.96
C VAL A 509 1.57 10.61 -22.19
N ALA A 510 1.33 11.38 -21.13
CA ALA A 510 0.11 11.27 -20.33
C ALA A 510 -1.14 11.63 -21.15
N ALA A 511 -1.07 12.67 -21.99
CA ALA A 511 -2.17 13.04 -22.88
C ALA A 511 -2.50 11.91 -23.88
N GLY A 512 -1.48 11.21 -24.40
CA GLY A 512 -1.65 10.03 -25.25
C GLY A 512 -2.33 8.84 -24.54
N LEU A 513 -2.30 8.81 -23.21
CA LEU A 513 -2.96 7.82 -22.36
C LEU A 513 -4.25 8.35 -21.72
N GLY A 514 -4.72 9.53 -22.11
CA GLY A 514 -6.00 10.11 -21.67
C GLY A 514 -5.91 11.00 -20.41
N VAL A 515 -4.72 11.29 -19.90
CA VAL A 515 -4.54 12.15 -18.72
C VAL A 515 -4.07 13.54 -19.15
N PRO A 516 -4.85 14.61 -18.91
CA PRO A 516 -4.42 15.98 -19.18
C PRO A 516 -3.28 16.38 -18.25
N GLY A 517 -2.46 17.33 -18.68
CA GLY A 517 -1.39 17.83 -17.83
C GLY A 517 -0.73 19.11 -18.29
N ALA A 518 0.17 19.60 -17.45
CA ALA A 518 0.97 20.78 -17.73
C ALA A 518 2.40 20.63 -17.20
N ARG A 519 3.35 21.21 -17.93
CA ARG A 519 4.72 21.38 -17.46
C ARG A 519 4.88 22.67 -16.67
N VAL A 520 5.64 22.64 -15.59
CA VAL A 520 5.93 23.80 -14.74
C VAL A 520 7.43 23.91 -14.46
N ARG A 521 7.95 25.13 -14.42
CA ARG A 521 9.37 25.46 -14.18
C ARG A 521 9.58 26.43 -13.03
N THR A 522 8.51 27.11 -12.61
CA THR A 522 8.55 28.09 -11.53
C THR A 522 7.54 27.82 -10.43
N THR A 523 7.80 28.36 -9.24
CA THR A 523 6.86 28.30 -8.10
C THR A 523 5.48 28.90 -8.42
N ALA A 524 5.41 29.92 -9.29
CA ALA A 524 4.15 30.55 -9.70
C ALA A 524 3.33 29.66 -10.64
N GLU A 525 3.99 29.03 -11.62
CA GLU A 525 3.35 28.06 -12.52
C GLU A 525 2.87 26.84 -11.74
N LEU A 526 3.71 26.30 -10.85
CA LEU A 526 3.36 25.17 -9.98
C LEU A 526 2.12 25.49 -9.14
N ARG A 527 2.09 26.63 -8.45
CA ARG A 527 0.90 27.03 -7.67
C ARG A 527 -0.36 27.11 -8.54
N THR A 528 -0.24 27.65 -9.74
CA THR A 528 -1.37 27.79 -10.67
C THR A 528 -1.87 26.43 -11.14
N GLN A 529 -0.97 25.56 -11.61
CA GLN A 529 -1.33 24.24 -12.15
C GLN A 529 -1.75 23.27 -11.05
N LEU A 530 -1.12 23.30 -9.88
CA LEU A 530 -1.52 22.48 -8.74
C LEU A 530 -2.92 22.86 -8.23
N GLY A 531 -3.24 24.16 -8.14
CA GLY A 531 -4.59 24.59 -7.78
C GLY A 531 -5.66 24.11 -8.78
N ARG A 532 -5.32 24.09 -10.08
CA ARG A 532 -6.19 23.52 -11.13
C ARG A 532 -6.32 22.01 -11.00
N ALA A 533 -5.21 21.29 -10.87
CA ALA A 533 -5.18 19.83 -10.76
C ALA A 533 -5.99 19.33 -9.55
N LEU A 534 -5.83 19.97 -8.39
CA LEU A 534 -6.52 19.59 -7.16
C LEU A 534 -8.05 19.82 -7.21
N THR A 535 -8.54 20.63 -8.15
CA THR A 535 -9.96 20.90 -8.38
C THR A 535 -10.50 20.25 -9.65
N HIS A 536 -9.64 19.63 -10.46
CA HIS A 536 -10.02 18.92 -11.67
C HIS A 536 -10.70 17.59 -11.31
N PRO A 537 -11.88 17.25 -11.90
CA PRO A 537 -12.42 15.91 -11.80
C PRO A 537 -11.55 14.95 -12.62
N GLY A 538 -11.26 13.77 -12.08
CA GLY A 538 -10.41 12.79 -12.74
C GLY A 538 -8.90 13.07 -12.62
N PRO A 539 -8.07 12.37 -13.40
CA PRO A 539 -6.63 12.42 -13.24
C PRO A 539 -6.00 13.66 -13.88
N TYR A 540 -4.88 14.13 -13.34
CA TYR A 540 -4.14 15.26 -13.88
C TYR A 540 -2.63 15.12 -13.62
N LEU A 541 -1.82 15.40 -14.65
CA LEU A 541 -0.37 15.37 -14.58
C LEU A 541 0.24 16.78 -14.43
N ILE A 542 1.22 16.91 -13.54
CA ILE A 542 2.14 18.05 -13.48
C ILE A 542 3.57 17.54 -13.70
N ASP A 543 4.18 17.91 -14.82
CA ASP A 543 5.61 17.68 -15.08
C ASP A 543 6.40 18.85 -14.46
N ALA A 544 6.97 18.66 -13.26
CA ALA A 544 7.69 19.69 -12.54
C ALA A 544 9.18 19.61 -12.86
N GLU A 545 9.62 20.44 -13.80
CA GLU A 545 11.02 20.53 -14.21
C GLU A 545 11.85 21.25 -13.14
N LEU A 546 12.78 20.51 -12.56
CA LEU A 546 13.64 20.96 -11.48
C LEU A 546 14.91 21.60 -12.03
N LEU A 547 15.31 22.71 -11.42
CA LEU A 547 16.61 23.32 -11.61
C LEU A 547 17.68 22.37 -11.08
N THR A 548 18.36 21.68 -11.97
CA THR A 548 19.55 20.89 -11.65
C THR A 548 20.76 21.81 -11.65
N ILE A 549 21.33 22.05 -10.46
CA ILE A 549 22.64 22.70 -10.36
C ILE A 549 23.66 21.62 -10.72
N SER A 550 24.24 21.76 -11.92
CA SER A 550 25.30 20.90 -12.47
C SER A 550 26.56 20.90 -11.63
#